data_AF-A0A2T6FKF3-F1
#
_entry.id   AF-A0A2T6FKF3-F1
#
_cell.length_a   1.000
_cell.length_b   1.000
_cell.length_c   1.000
_cell.angle_alpha   90.00
_cell.angle_beta   90.00
_cell.angle_gamma   90.00
#
_symmetry.space_group_name_H-M   'P 1'
#
loop_
_entity.id
_entity.type
_entity.pdbx_description
1 polymer ?
#
loop_
_entity_poly.entity_id
_entity_poly.type
_entity_poly.pdbx_seq_one_letter_code
_entity_poly.pdbx_strand_id
1 'polypeptide(L)'
;MAARKQTAVNPVASLEQQLAQLKAQLAKARAAQAADAGKAVAGLAKDAAKAAAALKAAQSKLAAAAKKKTPGSAKVVAAAKAAVASAKKDATAAKAAVAAAKKEAAAAKAAAKLAAAHDKAVAKAEGAVAKRLKASAKKAAVKTKAAEKKAAAKAKVAAKKAAVKAKAAAKKQAVKAKAAAKKAALKKKVADKKAAVKAKAAAKKAAVKAKAAAKKTAAKAKAAAKKTAVKAKVTAKKPAAKKAPAVKKAPAAKKVVAKKAPAAKKAPAAKKAVAAKKPAGSAPAKRGRKPKAAAPAAV
;
A
#
# COMPACT_ATOMS: atom_id res chain seq x y z
N MET A 1 -32.01 -11.46 15.80
CA MET A 1 -31.36 -10.17 15.47
C MET A 1 -30.58 -10.33 14.16
N ALA A 2 -31.23 -10.14 13.01
CA ALA A 2 -30.55 -10.20 11.72
C ALA A 2 -29.60 -9.00 11.63
N ALA A 3 -28.30 -9.28 11.59
CA ALA A 3 -27.27 -8.28 11.38
C ALA A 3 -27.56 -7.56 10.06
N ARG A 4 -28.11 -6.34 10.15
CA ARG A 4 -28.14 -5.39 9.03
C ARG A 4 -26.69 -5.15 8.65
N LYS A 5 -26.22 -5.87 7.63
CA LYS A 5 -24.98 -5.55 6.92
C LYS A 5 -25.16 -4.14 6.40
N GLN A 6 -24.69 -3.15 7.15
CA GLN A 6 -24.47 -1.80 6.65
C GLN A 6 -23.48 -1.95 5.50
N THR A 7 -24.02 -2.01 4.28
CA THR A 7 -23.24 -1.77 3.08
C THR A 7 -22.59 -0.41 3.28
N ALA A 8 -21.27 -0.39 3.40
CA ALA A 8 -20.51 0.85 3.38
C ALA A 8 -20.84 1.52 2.05
N VAL A 9 -21.83 2.42 2.07
CA VAL A 9 -22.24 3.20 0.91
C VAL A 9 -20.99 3.96 0.51
N ASN A 10 -20.44 3.64 -0.66
CA ASN A 10 -19.27 4.32 -1.17
C ASN A 10 -19.63 5.82 -1.20
N PRO A 11 -18.98 6.68 -0.39
CA PRO A 11 -19.39 8.06 -0.22
C PRO A 11 -19.42 8.81 -1.55
N VAL A 12 -18.54 8.43 -2.49
CA VAL A 12 -18.52 8.98 -3.85
C VAL A 12 -19.82 8.65 -4.61
N ALA A 13 -20.29 7.40 -4.56
CA ALA A 13 -21.53 7.00 -5.24
C ALA A 13 -22.76 7.71 -4.66
N SER A 14 -22.78 7.95 -3.34
CA SER A 14 -23.85 8.72 -2.71
C SER A 14 -23.84 10.19 -3.14
N LEU A 15 -22.66 10.82 -3.20
CA LEU A 15 -22.51 12.18 -3.69
C LEU A 15 -22.91 12.31 -5.17
N GLU A 16 -22.58 11.33 -6.01
CA GLU A 16 -23.01 11.29 -7.42
C GLU A 16 -24.54 11.22 -7.55
N GLN A 17 -25.20 10.39 -6.74
CA GLN A 17 -26.67 10.32 -6.68
C GLN A 17 -27.29 11.65 -6.23
N GLN A 18 -26.74 12.26 -5.18
CA GLN A 18 -27.21 13.56 -4.69
C GLN A 18 -27.05 14.66 -5.75
N LEU A 19 -25.93 14.70 -6.47
CA LEU A 19 -25.71 15.64 -7.56
C LEU A 19 -26.71 15.44 -8.72
N ALA A 20 -27.00 14.19 -9.07
CA ALA A 20 -28.01 13.89 -10.10
C ALA A 20 -29.41 14.35 -9.67
N GLN A 21 -29.77 14.11 -8.41
CA GLN A 21 -31.05 14.55 -7.84
C GLN A 21 -31.16 16.08 -7.80
N LEU A 22 -30.11 16.77 -7.34
CA LEU A 22 -30.06 18.24 -7.33
C LEU A 22 -30.16 18.83 -8.74
N LYS A 23 -29.46 18.25 -9.73
CA LYS A 23 -29.58 18.67 -11.14
C LYS A 23 -31.02 18.54 -11.65
N ALA A 24 -31.69 17.42 -11.37
CA ALA A 24 -33.07 17.21 -11.77
C ALA A 24 -34.04 18.19 -11.08
N GLN A 25 -33.86 18.43 -9.78
CA GLN A 25 -34.64 19.42 -9.03
C GLN A 25 -34.45 20.82 -9.58
N LEU A 26 -33.22 21.21 -9.91
CA LEU A 26 -32.92 22.52 -10.47
C LEU A 26 -33.56 22.70 -11.86
N ALA A 27 -33.52 21.67 -12.71
CA ALA A 27 -34.20 21.69 -14.01
C ALA A 27 -35.72 21.86 -13.85
N LYS A 28 -36.34 21.13 -12.91
CA LYS A 28 -37.76 21.26 -12.59
C LYS A 28 -38.12 22.64 -12.05
N ALA A 29 -37.28 23.19 -11.16
CA ALA A 29 -37.47 24.52 -10.59
C ALA A 29 -37.39 25.62 -11.66
N ARG A 30 -36.43 25.54 -12.60
CA ARG A 30 -36.34 26.49 -13.72
C ARG A 30 -37.57 26.43 -14.64
N ALA A 31 -38.07 25.22 -14.91
CA ALA A 31 -39.28 25.03 -15.71
C ALA A 31 -40.52 25.60 -15.00
N ALA A 32 -40.65 25.36 -13.69
CA ALA A 32 -41.72 25.92 -12.87
C ALA A 32 -41.66 27.46 -12.86
N GLN A 33 -40.49 28.04 -12.60
CA GLN A 33 -40.31 29.49 -12.60
C GLN A 33 -40.70 30.13 -13.94
N ALA A 34 -40.36 29.52 -15.07
CA ALA A 34 -40.76 30.01 -16.39
C ALA A 34 -42.28 29.92 -16.62
N ALA A 35 -42.93 28.88 -16.10
CA ALA A 35 -44.37 28.71 -16.17
C ALA A 35 -45.10 29.71 -15.26
N ASP A 36 -44.63 29.90 -14.03
CA ASP A 36 -45.21 30.82 -13.06
C ASP A 36 -45.04 32.28 -13.51
N ALA A 37 -43.91 32.64 -14.12
CA ALA A 37 -43.74 33.95 -14.76
C ALA A 37 -44.77 34.15 -15.91
N GLY A 38 -45.07 33.10 -16.67
CA GLY A 38 -46.14 33.14 -17.68
C GLY A 38 -47.52 33.38 -17.08
N LYS A 39 -47.85 32.70 -15.98
CA LYS A 39 -49.11 32.90 -15.24
C LYS A 39 -49.21 34.30 -14.64
N ALA A 40 -48.11 34.83 -14.09
CA ALA A 40 -48.05 36.18 -13.56
C ALA A 40 -48.34 37.24 -14.64
N VAL A 41 -47.75 37.09 -15.83
CA VAL A 41 -48.06 37.95 -16.98
C VAL A 41 -49.55 37.89 -17.35
N ALA A 42 -50.15 36.69 -17.35
CA ALA A 42 -51.57 36.54 -17.66
C ALA A 42 -52.48 37.19 -16.59
N GLY A 43 -52.13 37.07 -15.30
CA GLY A 43 -52.82 37.76 -14.20
C GLY A 43 -52.76 39.28 -14.35
N LEU A 44 -51.55 39.81 -14.47
CA LEU A 44 -51.33 41.26 -14.64
C LEU A 44 -52.01 41.81 -15.90
N ALA A 45 -52.08 41.03 -16.98
CA ALA A 45 -52.79 41.44 -18.19
C ALA A 45 -54.30 41.59 -17.96
N LYS A 46 -54.91 40.71 -17.14
CA LYS A 46 -56.31 40.83 -16.74
C LYS A 46 -56.53 42.06 -15.87
N ASP A 47 -55.61 42.35 -14.95
CA ASP A 47 -55.72 43.53 -14.08
C ASP A 47 -55.53 44.82 -14.86
N ALA A 48 -54.61 44.85 -15.84
CA ALA A 48 -54.46 45.97 -16.76
C ALA A 48 -55.73 46.20 -17.61
N ALA A 49 -56.41 45.12 -18.03
CA ALA A 49 -57.68 45.22 -18.73
C ALA A 49 -58.79 45.82 -17.84
N LYS A 50 -58.87 45.38 -16.57
CA LYS A 50 -59.81 45.95 -15.58
C LYS A 50 -59.53 47.42 -15.31
N ALA A 51 -58.27 47.80 -15.12
CA ALA A 51 -57.87 49.20 -14.90
C ALA A 51 -58.21 50.09 -16.11
N ALA A 52 -58.01 49.57 -17.33
CA ALA A 52 -58.40 50.27 -18.56
C ALA A 52 -59.93 50.43 -18.67
N ALA A 53 -60.72 49.44 -18.25
CA ALA A 53 -62.18 49.53 -18.21
C ALA A 53 -62.65 50.56 -17.16
N ALA A 54 -62.03 50.57 -15.98
CA ALA A 54 -62.33 51.56 -14.92
C ALA A 54 -62.02 52.99 -15.38
N LEU A 55 -60.91 53.21 -16.09
CA LEU A 55 -60.59 54.50 -16.70
C LEU A 55 -61.67 54.96 -17.70
N LYS A 56 -62.11 54.08 -18.60
CA LYS A 56 -63.19 54.38 -19.54
C LYS A 56 -64.49 54.74 -18.81
N ALA A 57 -64.85 53.98 -17.78
CA ALA A 57 -66.04 54.27 -16.97
C ALA A 57 -65.94 55.63 -16.25
N ALA A 58 -64.77 55.98 -15.69
CA ALA A 58 -64.54 57.27 -15.07
C ALA A 58 -64.64 58.43 -16.08
N GLN A 59 -64.11 58.24 -17.29
CA GLN A 59 -64.22 59.24 -18.38
C GLN A 59 -65.67 59.46 -18.80
N SER A 60 -66.46 58.39 -18.94
CA SER A 60 -67.90 58.50 -19.23
C SER A 60 -68.66 59.24 -18.13
N LYS A 61 -68.34 58.98 -16.86
CA LYS A 61 -68.93 59.71 -15.71
C LYS A 61 -68.56 61.20 -15.72
N LEU A 62 -67.31 61.53 -16.04
CA LEU A 62 -66.87 62.92 -16.18
C LEU A 62 -67.63 63.62 -17.32
N ALA A 63 -67.78 62.97 -18.48
CA ALA A 63 -68.53 63.51 -19.60
C ALA A 63 -70.01 63.75 -19.24
N ALA A 64 -70.62 62.84 -18.48
CA ALA A 64 -71.99 63.02 -17.99
C ALA A 64 -72.10 64.16 -16.96
N ALA A 65 -71.16 64.26 -16.02
CA ALA A 65 -71.13 65.32 -15.01
C ALA A 65 -70.98 66.71 -15.65
N ALA A 66 -70.16 66.83 -16.70
CA ALA A 66 -69.92 68.10 -17.41
C ALA A 66 -71.16 68.63 -18.15
N LYS A 67 -72.16 67.78 -18.46
CA LYS A 67 -73.39 68.19 -19.14
C LYS A 67 -74.43 68.83 -18.22
N LYS A 68 -74.34 68.65 -16.89
CA LYS A 68 -75.30 69.24 -15.95
C LYS A 68 -74.91 70.68 -15.62
N LYS A 69 -75.67 71.68 -16.07
CA LYS A 69 -75.44 73.11 -15.79
C LYS A 69 -76.22 73.60 -14.56
N THR A 70 -75.91 73.04 -13.38
CA THR A 70 -76.52 73.50 -12.11
C THR A 70 -75.45 74.07 -11.16
N PRO A 71 -75.77 74.98 -10.24
CA PRO A 71 -74.79 75.51 -9.28
C PRO A 71 -74.07 74.42 -8.46
N GLY A 72 -74.74 73.29 -8.17
CA GLY A 72 -74.14 72.13 -7.49
C GLY A 72 -73.23 71.25 -8.35
N SER A 73 -73.21 71.43 -9.68
CA SER A 73 -72.48 70.57 -10.62
C SER A 73 -70.95 70.74 -10.57
N ALA A 74 -70.44 71.89 -10.12
CA ALA A 74 -69.01 72.16 -10.05
C ALA A 74 -68.26 71.17 -9.14
N LYS A 75 -68.82 70.86 -7.97
CA LYS A 75 -68.25 69.86 -7.03
C LYS A 75 -68.25 68.46 -7.64
N VAL A 76 -69.30 68.09 -8.37
CA VAL A 76 -69.42 66.78 -9.04
C VAL A 76 -68.40 66.64 -10.18
N VAL A 77 -68.21 67.69 -10.98
CA VAL A 77 -67.20 67.71 -12.04
C VAL A 77 -65.79 67.63 -11.46
N ALA A 78 -65.50 68.34 -10.36
CA ALA A 78 -64.20 68.26 -9.68
C ALA A 78 -63.92 66.83 -9.17
N ALA A 79 -64.89 66.20 -8.50
CA ALA A 79 -64.77 64.81 -8.05
C ALA A 79 -64.58 63.83 -9.22
N ALA A 80 -65.31 64.00 -10.33
CA ALA A 80 -65.17 63.17 -11.52
C ALA A 80 -63.79 63.34 -12.19
N LYS A 81 -63.24 64.57 -12.23
CA LYS A 81 -61.87 64.82 -12.72
C LYS A 81 -60.83 64.10 -11.85
N ALA A 82 -60.99 64.14 -10.52
CA ALA A 82 -60.11 63.42 -9.60
C ALA A 82 -60.18 61.91 -9.81
N ALA A 83 -61.38 61.34 -10.01
CA ALA A 83 -61.56 59.92 -10.31
C ALA A 83 -60.90 59.50 -11.62
N VAL A 84 -61.01 60.31 -12.69
CA VAL A 84 -60.30 60.08 -13.96
C VAL A 84 -58.79 60.13 -13.77
N ALA A 85 -58.28 61.09 -13.00
CA ALA A 85 -56.85 61.20 -12.71
C ALA A 85 -56.31 59.96 -11.97
N SER A 86 -57.05 59.47 -10.97
CA SER A 86 -56.69 58.24 -10.25
C SER A 86 -56.71 57.02 -11.17
N ALA A 87 -57.81 56.79 -11.90
CA ALA A 87 -57.93 55.65 -12.79
C ALA A 87 -56.88 55.67 -13.93
N LYS A 88 -56.45 56.87 -14.36
CA LYS A 88 -55.38 57.02 -15.34
C LYS A 88 -54.04 56.56 -14.76
N LYS A 89 -53.72 56.95 -13.52
CA LYS A 89 -52.51 56.48 -12.81
C LYS A 89 -52.52 54.95 -12.70
N ASP A 90 -53.64 54.36 -12.27
CA ASP A 90 -53.77 52.90 -12.11
C ASP A 90 -53.61 52.17 -13.44
N ALA A 91 -54.24 52.66 -14.51
CA ALA A 91 -54.10 52.08 -15.85
C ALA A 91 -52.66 52.17 -16.38
N THR A 92 -51.94 53.27 -16.10
CA THR A 92 -50.53 53.40 -16.48
C THR A 92 -49.63 52.46 -15.66
N ALA A 93 -49.86 52.35 -14.35
CA ALA A 93 -49.11 51.45 -13.48
C ALA A 93 -49.32 49.98 -13.87
N ALA A 94 -50.56 49.58 -14.15
CA ALA A 94 -50.87 48.21 -14.57
C ALA A 94 -50.23 47.86 -15.91
N LYS A 95 -50.22 48.78 -16.89
CA LYS A 95 -49.50 48.59 -18.16
C LYS A 95 -47.98 48.45 -17.95
N ALA A 96 -47.39 49.27 -17.08
CA ALA A 96 -45.98 49.18 -16.73
C ALA A 96 -45.63 47.83 -16.07
N ALA A 97 -46.48 47.36 -15.15
CA ALA A 97 -46.32 46.06 -14.50
C ALA A 97 -46.38 44.89 -15.50
N VAL A 98 -47.32 44.92 -16.46
CA VAL A 98 -47.38 43.92 -17.54
C VAL A 98 -46.11 43.94 -18.39
N ALA A 99 -45.61 45.13 -18.74
CA ALA A 99 -44.39 45.26 -19.53
C ALA A 99 -43.15 44.72 -18.79
N ALA A 100 -43.03 45.01 -17.50
CA ALA A 100 -41.96 44.49 -16.65
C ALA A 100 -42.04 42.96 -16.53
N ALA A 101 -43.22 42.41 -16.20
CA ALA A 101 -43.41 40.97 -16.07
C ALA A 101 -43.16 40.22 -17.40
N LYS A 102 -43.48 40.82 -18.56
CA LYS A 102 -43.14 40.23 -19.86
C LYS A 102 -41.63 40.13 -20.07
N LYS A 103 -40.87 41.15 -19.68
CA LYS A 103 -39.40 41.13 -19.75
C LYS A 103 -38.83 40.04 -18.84
N GLU A 104 -39.32 39.94 -17.62
CA GLU A 104 -38.90 38.90 -16.66
C GLU A 104 -39.25 37.49 -17.15
N ALA A 105 -40.45 37.28 -17.68
CA ALA A 105 -40.86 35.99 -18.24
C ALA A 105 -40.00 35.59 -19.46
N ALA A 106 -39.63 36.57 -20.30
CA ALA A 106 -38.72 36.33 -21.43
C ALA A 106 -37.30 35.97 -20.93
N ALA A 107 -36.78 36.69 -19.94
CA ALA A 107 -35.49 36.41 -19.32
C ALA A 107 -35.45 35.02 -18.65
N ALA A 108 -36.51 34.65 -17.92
CA ALA A 108 -36.63 33.34 -17.28
C ALA A 108 -36.64 32.20 -18.32
N LYS A 109 -37.36 32.36 -19.43
CA LYS A 109 -37.36 31.39 -20.54
C LYS A 109 -35.99 31.30 -21.22
N ALA A 110 -35.33 32.42 -21.44
CA ALA A 110 -33.98 32.45 -22.02
C ALA A 110 -32.96 31.76 -21.11
N ALA A 111 -33.00 32.03 -19.80
CA ALA A 111 -32.15 31.40 -18.80
C ALA A 111 -32.40 29.87 -18.73
N ALA A 112 -33.66 29.43 -18.78
CA ALA A 112 -33.99 28.01 -18.81
C ALA A 112 -33.43 27.31 -20.07
N LYS A 113 -33.52 27.96 -21.23
CA LYS A 113 -32.97 27.42 -22.49
C LYS A 113 -31.44 27.33 -22.47
N LEU A 114 -30.77 28.37 -21.96
CA LEU A 114 -29.31 28.39 -21.80
C LEU A 114 -28.84 27.31 -20.82
N ALA A 115 -29.53 27.14 -19.70
CA ALA A 115 -29.24 26.08 -18.74
C ALA A 115 -29.37 24.69 -19.38
N ALA A 116 -30.45 24.42 -20.11
CA ALA A 116 -30.62 23.14 -20.80
C ALA A 116 -29.52 22.88 -21.85
N ALA A 117 -29.08 23.92 -22.58
CA ALA A 117 -27.97 23.82 -23.52
C ALA A 117 -26.64 23.51 -22.81
N HIS A 118 -26.39 24.18 -21.69
CA HIS A 118 -25.21 23.93 -20.86
C HIS A 118 -25.19 22.49 -20.30
N ASP A 119 -26.32 22.01 -19.78
CA ASP A 119 -26.44 20.65 -19.26
C ASP A 119 -26.15 19.59 -20.34
N LYS A 120 -26.64 19.81 -21.57
CA LYS A 120 -26.33 18.95 -22.72
C LYS A 120 -24.84 18.99 -23.11
N ALA A 121 -24.22 20.16 -23.06
CA ALA A 121 -22.80 20.31 -23.34
C ALA A 121 -21.93 19.61 -22.28
N VAL A 122 -22.27 19.76 -21.01
CA VAL A 122 -21.62 19.08 -19.89
C VAL A 122 -21.74 17.56 -20.04
N ALA A 123 -22.93 17.02 -20.31
CA ALA A 123 -23.11 15.58 -20.51
C ALA A 123 -22.25 15.03 -21.66
N LYS A 124 -22.12 15.79 -22.75
CA LYS A 124 -21.25 15.42 -23.88
C LYS A 124 -19.76 15.44 -23.48
N ALA A 125 -19.34 16.45 -22.73
CA ALA A 125 -17.96 16.57 -22.24
C ALA A 125 -17.62 15.44 -21.25
N GLU A 126 -18.49 15.16 -20.27
CA GLU A 126 -18.35 14.05 -19.32
C GLU A 126 -18.23 12.71 -20.06
N GLY A 127 -19.09 12.47 -21.06
CA GLY A 127 -19.01 11.27 -21.90
C GLY A 127 -17.69 11.14 -22.66
N ALA A 128 -17.14 12.25 -23.17
CA ALA A 128 -15.84 12.27 -23.85
C ALA A 128 -14.68 11.99 -22.87
N VAL A 129 -14.71 12.59 -21.67
CA VAL A 129 -13.72 12.35 -20.62
C VAL A 129 -13.77 10.89 -20.17
N ALA A 130 -14.95 10.32 -19.92
CA ALA A 130 -15.12 8.92 -19.55
C ALA A 130 -14.54 7.96 -20.62
N LYS A 131 -14.73 8.25 -21.91
CA LYS A 131 -14.12 7.47 -23.00
C LYS A 131 -12.59 7.57 -22.99
N ARG A 132 -12.03 8.77 -22.79
CA ARG A 132 -10.58 8.98 -22.69
C ARG A 132 -9.97 8.24 -21.50
N LEU A 133 -10.63 8.29 -20.33
CA LEU A 133 -10.19 7.57 -19.13
C LEU A 133 -10.24 6.05 -19.31
N LYS A 134 -11.29 5.52 -19.94
CA LYS A 134 -11.36 4.08 -20.27
C LYS A 134 -10.24 3.68 -21.24
N ALA A 135 -9.94 4.51 -22.24
CA ALA A 135 -8.86 4.24 -23.19
C ALA A 135 -7.48 4.29 -22.52
N SER A 136 -7.23 5.27 -21.65
CA SER A 136 -5.96 5.36 -20.90
C SER A 136 -5.78 4.21 -19.92
N ALA A 137 -6.84 3.81 -19.21
CA ALA A 137 -6.83 2.65 -18.32
C ALA A 137 -6.51 1.35 -19.08
N LYS A 138 -7.10 1.12 -20.26
CA LYS A 138 -6.76 -0.03 -21.12
C LYS A 138 -5.29 -0.01 -21.54
N LYS A 139 -4.78 1.15 -21.98
CA LYS A 139 -3.35 1.30 -22.35
C LYS A 139 -2.43 1.02 -21.17
N ALA A 140 -2.76 1.50 -19.98
CA ALA A 140 -2.00 1.25 -18.76
C ALA A 140 -2.00 -0.26 -18.41
N ALA A 141 -3.16 -0.92 -18.45
CA ALA A 141 -3.28 -2.35 -18.18
C ALA A 141 -2.49 -3.22 -19.17
N VAL A 142 -2.39 -2.83 -20.45
CA VAL A 142 -1.55 -3.55 -21.42
C VAL A 142 -0.07 -3.37 -21.10
N LYS A 143 0.37 -2.15 -20.74
CA LYS A 143 1.76 -1.88 -20.35
C LYS A 143 2.19 -2.66 -19.10
N THR A 144 1.33 -2.75 -18.08
CA THR A 144 1.64 -3.52 -16.86
C THR A 144 1.77 -5.01 -17.16
N LYS A 145 0.83 -5.60 -17.92
CA LYS A 145 0.92 -7.01 -18.35
C LYS A 145 2.19 -7.30 -19.17
N ALA A 146 2.60 -6.38 -20.04
CA ALA A 146 3.83 -6.52 -20.81
C ALA A 146 5.08 -6.48 -19.91
N ALA A 147 5.11 -5.57 -18.92
CA ALA A 147 6.19 -5.47 -17.96
C ALA A 147 6.30 -6.74 -17.09
N GLU A 148 5.19 -7.28 -16.61
CA GLU A 148 5.13 -8.53 -15.84
C GLU A 148 5.68 -9.71 -16.64
N LYS A 149 5.26 -9.87 -17.91
CA LYS A 149 5.79 -10.93 -18.79
C LYS A 149 7.31 -10.80 -18.98
N LYS A 150 7.82 -9.57 -19.16
CA LYS A 150 9.25 -9.30 -19.31
C LYS A 150 10.02 -9.62 -18.02
N ALA A 151 9.48 -9.27 -16.85
CA ALA A 151 10.06 -9.59 -15.55
C ALA A 151 10.10 -11.10 -15.31
N ALA A 152 9.01 -11.82 -15.60
CA ALA A 152 8.93 -13.28 -15.47
C ALA A 152 9.95 -13.99 -16.38
N ALA A 153 10.13 -13.53 -17.62
CA ALA A 153 11.13 -14.08 -18.54
C ALA A 153 12.56 -13.90 -18.00
N LYS A 154 12.90 -12.70 -17.51
CA LYS A 154 14.21 -12.43 -16.89
C LYS A 154 14.46 -13.31 -15.67
N ALA A 155 13.46 -13.51 -14.81
CA ALA A 155 13.55 -14.37 -13.64
C ALA A 155 13.83 -15.83 -14.02
N LYS A 156 13.13 -16.37 -15.05
CA LYS A 156 13.37 -17.73 -15.55
C LYS A 156 14.80 -17.92 -16.07
N VAL A 157 15.34 -16.94 -16.81
CA VAL A 157 16.72 -17.00 -17.31
C VAL A 157 17.72 -16.94 -16.15
N ALA A 158 17.50 -16.08 -15.17
CA ALA A 158 18.36 -15.98 -13.98
C ALA A 158 18.38 -17.31 -13.20
N ALA A 159 17.22 -17.93 -13.00
CA ALA A 159 17.10 -19.23 -12.33
C ALA A 159 17.86 -20.34 -13.08
N LYS A 160 17.74 -20.41 -14.42
CA LYS A 160 18.50 -21.37 -15.24
C LYS A 160 20.02 -21.15 -15.10
N LYS A 161 20.48 -19.90 -15.16
CA LYS A 161 21.91 -19.57 -14.96
C LYS A 161 22.41 -19.97 -13.57
N ALA A 162 21.62 -19.73 -12.52
CA ALA A 162 21.95 -20.13 -11.16
C ALA A 162 22.05 -21.65 -11.01
N ALA A 163 21.10 -22.39 -11.60
CA ALA A 163 21.09 -23.86 -11.57
C ALA A 163 22.33 -24.46 -12.27
N VAL A 164 22.76 -23.91 -13.40
CA VAL A 164 23.98 -24.35 -14.10
C VAL A 164 25.23 -24.09 -13.23
N LYS A 165 25.33 -22.91 -12.62
CA LYS A 165 26.44 -22.59 -11.70
C LYS A 165 26.47 -23.55 -10.50
N ALA A 166 25.31 -23.85 -9.91
CA ALA A 166 25.21 -24.78 -8.79
C ALA A 166 25.64 -26.21 -9.19
N LYS A 167 25.20 -26.70 -10.35
CA LYS A 167 25.64 -28.02 -10.88
C LYS A 167 27.16 -28.05 -11.11
N ALA A 168 27.75 -26.99 -11.66
CA ALA A 168 29.19 -26.90 -11.87
C ALA A 168 29.96 -26.88 -10.53
N ALA A 169 29.47 -26.15 -9.52
CA ALA A 169 30.07 -26.12 -8.19
C ALA A 169 30.01 -27.50 -7.51
N ALA A 170 28.87 -28.20 -7.59
CA ALA A 170 28.71 -29.55 -7.06
C ALA A 170 29.69 -30.54 -7.71
N LYS A 171 29.85 -30.51 -9.03
CA LYS A 171 30.85 -31.32 -9.75
C LYS A 171 32.28 -31.04 -9.25
N LYS A 172 32.65 -29.76 -9.08
CA LYS A 172 33.97 -29.38 -8.54
C LYS A 172 34.19 -29.92 -7.12
N GLN A 173 33.18 -29.85 -6.25
CA GLN A 173 33.29 -30.40 -4.90
C GLN A 173 33.42 -31.93 -4.90
N ALA A 174 32.66 -32.62 -5.75
CA ALA A 174 32.75 -34.08 -5.86
C ALA A 174 34.15 -34.55 -6.30
N VAL A 175 34.78 -33.85 -7.24
CA VAL A 175 36.16 -34.14 -7.67
C VAL A 175 37.15 -33.92 -6.53
N LYS A 176 37.04 -32.80 -5.79
CA LYS A 176 37.89 -32.54 -4.61
C LYS A 176 37.72 -33.62 -3.54
N ALA A 177 36.49 -34.05 -3.27
CA ALA A 177 36.21 -35.12 -2.31
C ALA A 177 36.85 -36.45 -2.73
N LYS A 178 36.72 -36.84 -4.02
CA LYS A 178 37.38 -38.04 -4.55
C LYS A 178 38.90 -37.97 -4.44
N ALA A 179 39.50 -36.82 -4.72
CA ALA A 179 40.94 -36.62 -4.57
C ALA A 179 41.40 -36.72 -3.10
N ALA A 180 40.65 -36.13 -2.17
CA ALA A 180 40.91 -36.21 -0.74
C ALA A 180 40.82 -37.65 -0.23
N ALA A 181 39.81 -38.42 -0.67
CA ALA A 181 39.65 -39.83 -0.32
C ALA A 181 40.82 -40.69 -0.81
N LYS A 182 41.28 -40.49 -2.06
CA LYS A 182 42.48 -41.17 -2.59
C LYS A 182 43.72 -40.85 -1.75
N LYS A 183 43.92 -39.58 -1.38
CA LYS A 183 45.05 -39.15 -0.55
C LYS A 183 45.00 -39.77 0.86
N ALA A 184 43.82 -39.87 1.45
CA ALA A 184 43.62 -40.53 2.75
C ALA A 184 43.91 -42.04 2.69
N ALA A 185 43.45 -42.72 1.64
CA ALA A 185 43.70 -44.15 1.44
C ALA A 185 45.19 -44.47 1.30
N LEU A 186 45.94 -43.63 0.57
CA LEU A 186 47.40 -43.78 0.45
C LEU A 186 48.11 -43.58 1.79
N LYS A 187 47.71 -42.57 2.58
CA LYS A 187 48.26 -42.36 3.93
C LYS A 187 48.02 -43.57 4.84
N LYS A 188 46.83 -44.17 4.77
CA LYS A 188 46.50 -45.40 5.52
C LYS A 188 47.40 -46.56 5.11
N LYS A 189 47.55 -46.83 3.80
CA LYS A 189 48.46 -47.88 3.30
C LYS A 189 49.91 -47.69 3.76
N VAL A 190 50.40 -46.45 3.80
CA VAL A 190 51.75 -46.15 4.30
C VAL A 190 51.85 -46.39 5.81
N ALA A 191 50.84 -45.99 6.58
CA ALA A 191 50.80 -46.24 8.02
C ALA A 191 50.79 -47.75 8.32
N ASP A 192 49.99 -48.53 7.59
CA ASP A 192 49.89 -49.99 7.75
C ASP A 192 51.22 -50.68 7.43
N LYS A 193 51.91 -50.26 6.34
CA LYS A 193 53.28 -50.75 6.03
C LYS A 193 54.27 -50.42 7.15
N LYS A 194 54.24 -49.19 7.71
CA LYS A 194 55.11 -48.81 8.83
C LYS A 194 54.81 -49.64 10.09
N ALA A 195 53.53 -49.92 10.37
CA ALA A 195 53.13 -50.77 11.49
C ALA A 195 53.62 -52.21 11.32
N ALA A 196 53.49 -52.79 10.12
CA ALA A 196 53.97 -54.12 9.80
C ALA A 196 55.50 -54.27 9.96
N VAL A 197 56.27 -53.27 9.55
CA VAL A 197 57.74 -53.26 9.74
C VAL A 197 58.09 -53.19 11.24
N LYS A 198 57.40 -52.36 12.02
CA LYS A 198 57.59 -52.30 13.48
C LYS A 198 57.25 -53.64 14.14
N ALA A 199 56.18 -54.30 13.72
CA ALA A 199 55.80 -55.62 14.23
C ALA A 199 56.87 -56.68 13.91
N LYS A 200 57.39 -56.71 12.67
CA LYS A 200 58.49 -57.61 12.29
C LYS A 200 59.77 -57.35 13.11
N ALA A 201 60.10 -56.09 13.37
CA ALA A 201 61.25 -55.72 14.19
C ALA A 201 61.07 -56.13 15.66
N ALA A 202 59.87 -55.97 16.21
CA ALA A 202 59.54 -56.43 17.56
C ALA A 202 59.63 -57.96 17.68
N ALA A 203 59.14 -58.71 16.69
CA ALA A 203 59.25 -60.17 16.64
C ALA A 203 60.71 -60.64 16.59
N LYS A 204 61.57 -59.99 15.78
CA LYS A 204 63.01 -60.29 15.77
C LYS A 204 63.67 -60.02 17.13
N LYS A 205 63.34 -58.90 17.80
CA LYS A 205 63.84 -58.61 19.15
C LYS A 205 63.38 -59.64 20.18
N ALA A 206 62.14 -60.11 20.09
CA ALA A 206 61.61 -61.16 20.96
C ALA A 206 62.34 -62.50 20.74
N ALA A 207 62.58 -62.88 19.48
CA ALA A 207 63.31 -64.11 19.14
C ALA A 207 64.77 -64.10 19.63
N VAL A 208 65.47 -62.94 19.57
CA VAL A 208 66.83 -62.80 20.12
C VAL A 208 66.82 -62.91 21.65
N LYS A 209 65.83 -62.31 22.33
CA LYS A 209 65.67 -62.48 23.78
C LYS A 209 65.39 -63.93 24.16
N ALA A 210 64.57 -64.65 23.39
CA ALA A 210 64.30 -66.07 23.62
C ALA A 210 65.57 -66.93 23.45
N LYS A 211 66.37 -66.68 22.40
CA LYS A 211 67.68 -67.35 22.22
C LYS A 211 68.67 -67.04 23.35
N ALA A 212 68.68 -65.80 23.85
CA ALA A 212 69.53 -65.42 24.98
C ALA A 212 69.07 -66.09 26.30
N ALA A 213 67.76 -66.22 26.51
CA ALA A 213 67.21 -66.95 27.65
C ALA A 213 67.56 -68.45 27.59
N ALA A 214 67.48 -69.07 26.41
CA ALA A 214 67.88 -70.47 26.19
C ALA A 214 69.38 -70.71 26.44
N LYS A 215 70.25 -69.77 26.07
CA LYS A 215 71.68 -69.84 26.44
C LYS A 215 71.91 -69.70 27.94
N LYS A 216 71.13 -68.86 28.64
CA LYS A 216 71.21 -68.73 30.10
C LYS A 216 70.72 -69.98 30.85
N THR A 217 69.69 -70.67 30.35
CA THR A 217 69.25 -71.94 30.94
C THR A 217 70.24 -73.07 30.67
N ALA A 218 70.84 -73.13 29.48
CA ALA A 218 71.92 -74.09 29.19
C ALA A 218 73.18 -73.86 30.04
N ALA A 219 73.54 -72.60 30.33
CA ALA A 219 74.65 -72.26 31.23
C ALA A 219 74.34 -72.63 32.70
N LYS A 220 73.09 -72.46 33.14
CA LYS A 220 72.66 -72.91 34.48
C LYS A 220 72.65 -74.44 34.60
N ALA A 221 72.30 -75.18 33.54
CA ALA A 221 72.39 -76.64 33.52
C ALA A 221 73.84 -77.14 33.63
N LYS A 222 74.80 -76.49 32.95
CA LYS A 222 76.23 -76.80 33.10
C LYS A 222 76.82 -76.40 34.47
N ALA A 223 76.27 -75.36 35.12
CA ALA A 223 76.67 -74.97 36.48
C ALA A 223 76.07 -75.88 37.57
N ALA A 224 74.91 -76.49 37.33
CA ALA A 224 74.30 -77.47 38.24
C ALA A 224 75.07 -78.80 38.24
N ALA A 225 75.57 -79.26 37.09
CA ALA A 225 76.37 -80.48 36.98
C ALA A 225 77.77 -80.42 37.64
N LYS A 226 78.32 -79.22 37.86
CA LYS A 226 79.59 -79.03 38.61
C LYS A 226 79.40 -78.80 40.12
N LYS A 227 78.16 -78.64 40.60
CA LYS A 227 77.85 -78.41 42.04
C LYS A 227 77.38 -79.66 42.79
N THR A 228 77.17 -80.78 42.11
CA THR A 228 76.83 -82.08 42.71
C THR A 228 78.06 -82.92 43.09
N ALA A 229 79.29 -82.53 42.73
CA ALA A 229 80.51 -83.28 43.02
C ALA A 229 81.36 -82.75 44.20
N VAL A 230 81.10 -81.54 44.72
CA VAL A 230 81.92 -80.92 45.77
C VAL A 230 81.05 -80.17 46.77
N LYS A 231 80.39 -80.91 47.68
CA LYS A 231 80.08 -80.49 49.08
C LYS A 231 79.28 -81.57 49.83
N ALA A 232 79.73 -82.82 49.70
CA ALA A 232 79.52 -83.90 50.66
C ALA A 232 80.42 -83.73 51.90
N LYS A 233 80.65 -82.49 52.38
CA LYS A 233 81.47 -82.25 53.56
C LYS A 233 81.02 -80.98 54.28
N VAL A 234 80.74 -81.16 55.58
CA VAL A 234 80.63 -80.16 56.65
C VAL A 234 79.25 -79.52 56.85
N THR A 235 78.41 -80.33 57.51
CA THR A 235 77.66 -80.03 58.74
C THR A 235 78.05 -78.76 59.51
N ALA A 236 77.06 -77.90 59.84
CA ALA A 236 76.61 -77.59 61.22
C ALA A 236 75.97 -76.18 61.35
N LYS A 237 74.87 -76.15 62.12
CA LYS A 237 74.15 -75.01 62.75
C LYS A 237 73.15 -74.17 61.91
N LYS A 238 71.88 -74.56 62.06
CA LYS A 238 70.58 -73.83 62.03
C LYS A 238 70.43 -72.97 63.33
N PRO A 239 69.40 -72.09 63.59
CA PRO A 239 68.19 -71.59 62.86
C PRO A 239 68.16 -70.03 62.74
N ALA A 240 67.16 -69.28 62.25
CA ALA A 240 65.69 -69.39 62.29
C ALA A 240 65.00 -68.43 61.28
N ALA A 241 63.80 -68.84 60.81
CA ALA A 241 62.52 -68.09 60.66
C ALA A 241 62.48 -66.70 59.95
N LYS A 242 61.45 -66.27 59.21
CA LYS A 242 60.18 -66.80 58.68
C LYS A 242 59.57 -65.69 57.79
N LYS A 243 58.76 -66.11 56.82
CA LYS A 243 57.54 -65.45 56.25
C LYS A 243 57.65 -64.25 55.26
N ALA A 244 57.26 -64.64 54.04
CA ALA A 244 56.61 -63.97 52.90
C ALA A 244 55.31 -63.16 53.24
N PRO A 245 54.47 -62.70 52.27
CA PRO A 245 54.69 -62.05 50.97
C PRO A 245 53.70 -60.87 50.66
N ALA A 246 53.85 -60.29 49.46
CA ALA A 246 52.79 -59.76 48.57
C ALA A 246 52.22 -58.35 48.80
N VAL A 247 52.52 -57.44 47.87
CA VAL A 247 51.73 -56.22 47.64
C VAL A 247 51.35 -56.12 46.16
N LYS A 248 50.04 -56.04 45.93
CA LYS A 248 49.35 -55.90 44.64
C LYS A 248 49.39 -54.45 44.14
N LYS A 249 49.47 -54.35 42.81
CA LYS A 249 48.91 -53.34 41.88
C LYS A 249 48.51 -51.96 42.42
N ALA A 250 49.12 -50.94 41.84
CA ALA A 250 48.55 -49.60 41.67
C ALA A 250 48.32 -49.32 40.16
N PRO A 251 47.22 -48.65 39.78
CA PRO A 251 47.23 -47.80 38.60
C PRO A 251 46.87 -46.36 38.99
N ALA A 252 47.77 -45.43 38.73
CA ALA A 252 47.52 -44.00 38.84
C ALA A 252 47.80 -43.32 37.49
N ALA A 253 46.81 -42.55 37.05
CA ALA A 253 46.92 -41.13 36.74
C ALA A 253 46.32 -40.72 35.39
N LYS A 254 45.23 -39.92 35.50
CA LYS A 254 44.95 -38.62 34.83
C LYS A 254 44.89 -38.66 33.27
N LYS A 255 44.01 -37.96 32.56
CA LYS A 255 43.55 -36.58 32.73
C LYS A 255 42.46 -36.27 31.67
N VAL A 256 41.32 -35.71 32.10
CA VAL A 256 40.61 -34.52 31.59
C VAL A 256 40.57 -34.24 30.06
N VAL A 257 39.38 -34.07 29.46
CA VAL A 257 38.76 -32.79 29.01
C VAL A 257 37.56 -33.08 28.08
N ALA A 258 36.48 -32.35 28.36
CA ALA A 258 35.14 -32.35 27.80
C ALA A 258 35.04 -32.10 26.28
N LYS A 259 34.00 -32.67 25.66
CA LYS A 259 33.48 -32.24 24.37
C LYS A 259 32.00 -32.61 24.23
N LYS A 260 31.09 -31.66 24.45
CA LYS A 260 29.72 -31.71 23.89
C LYS A 260 29.02 -30.35 24.01
N ALA A 261 28.74 -29.72 22.87
CA ALA A 261 27.43 -29.18 22.50
C ALA A 261 27.48 -28.53 21.10
N PRO A 262 26.43 -28.67 20.28
CA PRO A 262 26.36 -28.14 18.91
C PRO A 262 25.59 -26.81 18.80
N ALA A 263 25.67 -26.26 17.58
CA ALA A 263 25.16 -25.00 17.06
C ALA A 263 23.68 -24.63 17.33
N ALA A 264 23.40 -23.32 17.43
CA ALA A 264 22.19 -22.69 16.86
C ALA A 264 22.28 -21.14 16.80
N LYS A 265 22.14 -20.62 15.57
CA LYS A 265 21.26 -19.52 15.11
C LYS A 265 21.21 -18.14 15.81
N LYS A 266 21.21 -17.14 14.91
CA LYS A 266 20.51 -15.82 14.87
C LYS A 266 21.28 -14.57 15.30
N ALA A 267 21.46 -13.71 14.29
CA ALA A 267 21.56 -12.24 14.38
C ALA A 267 20.19 -11.64 14.81
N PRO A 268 20.04 -10.35 15.20
CA PRO A 268 20.59 -9.19 14.48
C PRO A 268 21.18 -8.05 15.33
N ALA A 269 22.10 -7.31 14.73
CA ALA A 269 22.50 -5.97 15.12
C ALA A 269 21.92 -4.98 14.10
N ALA A 270 21.15 -3.98 14.54
CA ALA A 270 20.98 -2.72 13.82
C ALA A 270 20.56 -1.62 14.80
N LYS A 271 21.28 -0.51 14.68
CA LYS A 271 21.24 0.69 15.51
C LYS A 271 20.15 1.66 15.02
N LYS A 272 19.46 2.27 15.99
CA LYS A 272 19.27 3.73 16.26
C LYS A 272 18.78 4.72 15.18
N ALA A 273 17.95 5.66 15.68
CA ALA A 273 17.52 7.00 15.20
C ALA A 273 16.29 7.02 14.26
N VAL A 274 15.08 7.45 14.67
CA VAL A 274 14.58 8.74 15.23
C VAL A 274 14.71 9.91 14.26
N ALA A 275 13.57 10.33 13.68
CA ALA A 275 13.12 11.74 13.64
C ALA A 275 11.75 11.85 12.93
N ALA A 276 10.76 12.31 13.68
CA ALA A 276 9.46 12.75 13.21
C ALA A 276 9.53 14.18 12.65
N LYS A 277 8.71 14.50 11.64
CA LYS A 277 8.13 15.85 11.52
C LYS A 277 6.84 15.84 10.70
N LYS A 278 5.74 16.26 11.36
CA LYS A 278 4.42 16.59 10.81
C LYS A 278 4.46 17.99 10.13
N PRO A 279 3.40 18.41 9.41
CA PRO A 279 3.40 19.49 8.43
C PRO A 279 3.18 20.87 9.06
N ALA A 280 3.63 21.92 8.38
CA ALA A 280 3.25 23.29 8.67
C ALA A 280 2.85 23.99 7.36
N GLY A 281 1.64 24.55 7.35
CA GLY A 281 1.23 25.53 6.36
C GLY A 281 1.85 26.89 6.63
N SER A 282 1.91 27.73 5.60
CA SER A 282 1.77 29.19 5.69
C SER A 282 1.83 29.79 4.28
N ALA A 283 0.76 30.49 3.90
CA ALA A 283 0.84 31.66 3.03
C ALA A 283 1.42 32.82 3.88
N PRO A 284 2.16 33.80 3.32
CA PRO A 284 1.60 34.93 2.57
C PRO A 284 2.55 35.35 1.40
N ALA A 285 2.45 36.41 0.59
CA ALA A 285 1.81 37.71 0.68
C ALA A 285 1.65 38.32 -0.74
N LYS A 286 0.74 39.30 -0.79
CA LYS A 286 0.43 40.25 -1.86
C LYS A 286 1.65 41.00 -2.40
N ARG A 287 1.67 41.24 -3.72
CA ARG A 287 2.19 42.40 -4.50
C ARG A 287 1.75 42.11 -5.95
N GLY A 288 1.03 42.90 -6.72
CA GLY A 288 0.55 44.26 -6.67
C GLY A 288 0.29 44.69 -8.13
N ARG A 289 -0.68 45.59 -8.32
CA ARG A 289 -0.96 46.45 -9.50
C ARG A 289 -2.16 46.10 -10.41
N LYS A 290 -3.26 46.76 -10.01
CA LYS A 290 -4.35 47.49 -10.69
C LYS A 290 -4.96 47.01 -12.03
N PRO A 291 -6.31 47.10 -12.15
CA PRO A 291 -7.03 46.98 -13.41
C PRO A 291 -6.86 48.26 -14.26
N LYS A 292 -6.67 48.10 -15.58
CA LYS A 292 -6.69 49.21 -16.53
C LYS A 292 -8.14 49.59 -16.81
N ALA A 293 -8.51 50.80 -16.38
CA ALA A 293 -9.76 51.47 -16.69
C ALA A 293 -9.81 51.88 -18.16
N ALA A 294 -11.05 52.13 -18.60
CA ALA A 294 -11.52 52.40 -19.95
C ALA A 294 -11.19 53.80 -20.51
N ALA A 295 -11.50 53.91 -21.82
CA ALA A 295 -11.78 55.10 -22.66
C ALA A 295 -10.58 55.78 -23.35
N PRO A 296 -10.76 56.50 -24.49
CA PRO A 296 -12.02 56.95 -25.12
C PRO A 296 -12.14 56.73 -26.66
N ALA A 297 -13.25 57.23 -27.20
CA ALA A 297 -13.74 57.18 -28.58
C ALA A 297 -12.87 57.89 -29.65
N ALA A 298 -12.96 57.39 -30.88
CA ALA A 298 -12.81 58.02 -32.22
C ALA A 298 -12.95 56.86 -33.23
N VAL A 299 -13.70 56.87 -34.34
CA VAL A 299 -14.29 57.86 -35.25
C VAL A 299 -15.61 57.30 -35.76
#